data_AF-A0A455U980-F1
#
_entry.id   AF-A0A455U980-F1
#
_cell.length_a   1.000
_cell.length_b   1.000
_cell.length_c   1.000
_cell.angle_alpha   90.00
_cell.angle_beta   90.00
_cell.angle_gamma   90.00
#
_symmetry.space_group_name_H-M   'P 1'
#
loop_
_entity.id
_entity.type
_entity.pdbx_description
1 polymer ?
#
loop_
_entity_poly.entity_id
_entity_poly.type
_entity_poly.pdbx_seq_one_letter_code
_entity_poly.pdbx_strand_id
1 'polypeptide(L)'
;MQDLINDIATAMAKAEERGKVANYIPELGHVDPQQFVISLATVDGNVYSAGCATTPFSIQSISKVFTLTIALGQVGDSLWSK
;
A
#
# COMPACT_ATOMS: atom_id res chain seq x y z
N MET A 1 -6.06 13.15 15.20
CA MET A 1 -5.85 12.35 13.97
C MET A 1 -4.79 11.29 14.18
N GLN A 2 -3.58 11.65 14.65
CA GLN A 2 -2.56 10.65 14.97
C GLN A 2 -3.05 9.55 15.94
N ASP A 3 -3.80 9.93 16.98
CA ASP A 3 -4.35 8.95 17.94
C ASP A 3 -5.28 7.94 17.26
N LEU A 4 -6.16 8.39 16.37
CA LEU A 4 -7.04 7.49 15.60
C LEU A 4 -6.23 6.51 14.73
N ILE A 5 -5.18 6.99 14.07
CA ILE A 5 -4.32 6.16 13.22
C ILE A 5 -3.55 5.13 14.08
N ASN A 6 -3.09 5.53 15.28
CA ASN A 6 -2.47 4.64 16.25
C ASN A 6 -3.44 3.59 16.80
N ASP A 7 -4.69 3.99 17.08
CA ASP A 7 -5.74 3.09 17.57
C ASP A 7 -6.07 2.02 16.53
N ILE A 8 -6.19 2.39 15.26
CA ILE A 8 -6.38 1.43 14.16
C ILE A 8 -5.20 0.46 14.08
N ALA A 9 -3.95 0.96 14.10
CA ALA A 9 -2.77 0.10 14.05
C ALA A 9 -2.71 -0.85 15.25
N THR A 10 -3.09 -0.39 16.45
CA THR A 10 -3.14 -1.20 17.67
C THR A 10 -4.24 -2.27 17.59
N ALA A 11 -5.41 -1.92 17.06
CA ALA A 11 -6.49 -2.88 16.84
C ALA A 11 -6.09 -3.95 15.82
N MET A 12 -5.46 -3.54 14.71
CA MET A 12 -4.99 -4.46 13.68
C MET A 12 -3.88 -5.37 14.21
N ALA A 13 -2.95 -4.88 15.01
CA ALA A 13 -1.91 -5.71 15.65
C ALA A 13 -2.49 -6.82 16.53
N LYS A 14 -3.70 -6.64 17.09
CA LYS A 14 -4.39 -7.63 17.94
C LYS A 14 -5.32 -8.57 17.18
N ALA A 15 -5.68 -8.25 15.94
CA ALA A 15 -6.58 -9.09 15.18
C ALA A 15 -5.92 -10.45 14.90
N GLU A 16 -6.63 -11.56 15.15
CA GLU A 16 -6.08 -12.92 14.94
C GLU A 16 -6.36 -13.44 13.54
N GLU A 17 -7.43 -12.96 12.90
CA GLU A 17 -7.75 -13.32 11.53
C GLU A 17 -6.74 -12.69 10.56
N ARG A 18 -5.95 -13.56 9.92
CA ARG A 18 -4.99 -13.19 8.88
C ARG A 18 -5.21 -14.03 7.64
N GLY A 19 -5.08 -13.38 6.49
CA GLY A 19 -4.95 -14.07 5.21
C GLY A 19 -3.59 -14.75 5.08
N LYS A 20 -3.37 -15.40 3.93
CA LYS A 20 -2.08 -16.01 3.57
C LYS A 20 -1.30 -15.08 2.66
N VAL A 21 -0.02 -14.85 2.95
CA VAL A 21 0.88 -14.11 2.06
C VAL A 21 1.06 -14.85 0.73
N ALA A 22 1.20 -14.10 -0.36
CA ALA A 22 1.48 -14.67 -1.67
C ALA A 22 2.84 -15.38 -1.67
N ASN A 23 2.91 -16.58 -2.22
CA ASN A 23 4.13 -17.39 -2.23
C ASN A 23 4.51 -17.93 -3.61
N TYR A 24 3.81 -17.51 -4.67
CA TYR A 24 4.16 -17.88 -6.04
C TYR A 24 5.41 -17.13 -6.55
N ILE A 25 5.77 -16.02 -5.90
CA ILE A 25 7.07 -15.35 -6.00
C ILE A 25 7.79 -15.58 -4.67
N PRO A 26 8.99 -16.19 -4.65
CA PRO A 26 9.70 -16.55 -3.42
C PRO A 26 9.87 -15.38 -2.45
N GLU A 27 10.22 -14.20 -2.96
CA GLU A 27 10.47 -12.99 -2.15
C GLU A 27 9.21 -12.50 -1.43
N LEU A 28 8.01 -12.75 -1.99
CA LEU A 28 6.74 -12.41 -1.34
C LEU A 28 6.40 -13.36 -0.19
N GLY A 29 6.84 -14.62 -0.29
CA GLY A 29 6.59 -15.63 0.73
C GLY A 29 7.36 -15.40 2.04
N HIS A 30 8.38 -14.54 2.02
CA HIS A 30 9.18 -14.19 3.21
C HIS A 30 8.62 -13.02 4.02
N VAL A 31 7.52 -12.39 3.57
CA VAL A 31 6.90 -11.27 4.29
C VAL A 31 6.17 -11.77 5.54
N ASP A 32 6.38 -11.11 6.67
CA ASP A 32 5.68 -11.42 7.91
C ASP A 32 4.18 -11.04 7.81
N PRO A 33 3.25 -12.01 7.92
CA PRO A 33 1.80 -11.75 7.84
C PRO A 33 1.26 -10.86 8.97
N GLN A 34 2.04 -10.61 10.02
CA GLN A 34 1.65 -9.72 11.12
C GLN A 34 1.99 -8.25 10.85
N GLN A 35 2.80 -7.96 9.82
CA GLN A 35 3.11 -6.58 9.47
C GLN A 35 1.85 -5.85 9.01
N PHE A 36 1.61 -4.69 9.63
CA PHE A 36 0.53 -3.79 9.28
C PHE A 36 1.04 -2.35 9.29
N VAL A 37 0.59 -1.57 8.31
CA VAL A 37 0.88 -0.14 8.19
C VAL A 37 -0.35 0.57 7.67
N ILE A 38 -0.57 1.79 8.19
CA ILE A 38 -1.50 2.75 7.62
C ILE A 38 -0.85 4.14 7.62
N SER A 39 -1.06 4.88 6.53
CA SER A 39 -0.63 6.27 6.37
C SER A 39 -1.76 7.10 5.76
N LEU A 40 -2.07 8.24 6.37
CA LEU A 40 -3.06 9.21 5.92
C LEU A 40 -2.33 10.49 5.51
N ALA A 41 -2.39 10.84 4.22
CA ALA A 41 -1.94 12.12 3.70
C ALA A 41 -3.15 13.02 3.41
N THR A 42 -3.16 14.22 3.98
CA THR A 42 -4.24 15.20 3.82
C THR A 42 -3.91 16.22 2.73
N VAL A 43 -4.92 16.89 2.18
CA VAL A 43 -4.74 17.95 1.17
C VAL A 43 -3.93 19.15 1.69
N ASP A 44 -3.93 19.35 3.02
CA ASP A 44 -3.15 20.41 3.69
C ASP A 44 -1.67 20.01 3.90
N GLY A 45 -1.24 18.86 3.38
CA GLY A 45 0.15 18.39 3.45
C GLY A 45 0.52 17.65 4.73
N ASN A 46 -0.39 17.51 5.70
CA ASN A 46 -0.13 16.70 6.89
C ASN A 46 -0.13 15.21 6.55
N VAL A 47 0.78 14.46 7.16
CA VAL A 47 0.88 13.01 7.05
C VAL A 47 0.85 12.40 8.45
N TYR A 48 -0.02 11.42 8.65
CA TYR A 48 -0.15 10.64 9.89
C TYR A 48 0.08 9.17 9.57
N SER A 49 0.99 8.52 10.28
CA SER A 49 1.36 7.13 10.01
C SER A 49 1.44 6.33 11.30
N ALA A 50 1.12 5.04 11.23
CA ALA A 50 1.30 4.09 12.34
C ALA A 50 1.62 2.68 11.81
N GLY A 51 2.10 1.82 12.72
CA GLY A 51 2.57 0.47 12.38
C GLY A 51 3.94 0.49 11.70
N CYS A 52 4.18 -0.42 10.77
CA CYS A 52 5.44 -0.59 10.05
C CYS A 52 5.66 0.44 8.93
N ALA A 53 5.40 1.72 9.19
CA ALA A 53 5.35 2.79 8.19
C ALA A 53 6.65 3.04 7.42
N THR A 54 7.78 2.63 7.97
CA THR A 54 9.10 2.79 7.35
C THR A 54 9.59 1.53 6.65
N THR A 55 8.83 0.43 6.69
CA THR A 55 9.21 -0.83 6.04
C THR A 55 8.88 -0.76 4.55
N PRO A 56 9.89 -0.82 3.65
CA PRO A 56 9.64 -0.80 2.22
C PRO A 56 9.02 -2.13 1.76
N PHE A 57 8.11 -2.06 0.79
CA PHE A 57 7.54 -3.23 0.12
C PHE A 57 7.29 -2.93 -1.36
N SER A 58 7.20 -3.97 -2.19
CA SER A 58 6.86 -3.81 -3.60
C SER A 58 5.41 -3.37 -3.76
N ILE A 59 5.18 -2.33 -4.55
CA ILE A 59 3.83 -1.81 -4.83
C ILE A 59 2.99 -2.74 -5.73
N GLN A 60 3.61 -3.75 -6.36
CA GLN A 60 2.91 -4.76 -7.17
C GLN A 60 1.92 -4.12 -8.16
N SER A 61 0.67 -4.60 -8.25
CA SER A 61 -0.34 -4.08 -9.17
C SER A 61 -0.69 -2.60 -8.99
N ILE A 62 -0.37 -1.97 -7.86
CA ILE A 62 -0.54 -0.51 -7.68
C ILE A 62 0.29 0.25 -8.72
N SER A 63 1.45 -0.29 -9.12
CA SER A 63 2.29 0.29 -10.19
C SER A 63 1.52 0.53 -11.50
N LYS A 64 0.50 -0.28 -11.82
CA LYS A 64 -0.26 -0.18 -13.07
C LYS A 64 -0.97 1.15 -13.20
N VAL A 65 -1.46 1.73 -12.11
CA VAL A 65 -2.14 3.03 -12.13
C VAL A 65 -1.16 4.13 -12.51
N PHE A 66 0.03 4.15 -11.90
CA PHE A 66 1.08 5.12 -12.22
C PHE A 66 1.57 4.97 -13.67
N THR A 67 1.84 3.74 -14.10
CA THR A 67 2.24 3.46 -15.48
C THR A 67 1.16 3.87 -16.48
N LEU A 68 -0.12 3.65 -16.16
CA LEU A 68 -1.24 4.08 -16.98
C LEU A 68 -1.29 5.61 -17.08
N THR A 69 -1.15 6.34 -15.97
CA THR A 69 -1.12 7.82 -15.98
C THR A 69 0.03 8.35 -16.84
N ILE A 70 1.21 7.74 -16.74
CA ILE A 70 2.38 8.10 -17.58
C ILE A 70 2.07 7.84 -19.05
N ALA A 71 1.53 6.67 -19.39
CA ALA A 71 1.19 6.33 -20.76
C ALA A 71 0.13 7.27 -21.35
N LEU A 72 -0.93 7.56 -20.60
CA LEU A 72 -1.97 8.53 -20.99
C LEU A 72 -1.38 9.92 -21.23
N GLY A 73 -0.48 10.39 -20.36
CA GLY A 73 0.20 11.67 -20.55
C GLY A 73 1.09 11.72 -21.80
N GLN A 74 1.60 10.57 -22.25
CA GLN A 74 2.49 10.48 -23.42
C GLN A 74 1.75 10.31 -24.75
N VAL A 75 0.71 9.47 -24.80
CA VAL A 75 0.04 9.10 -26.07
C VAL A 75 -1.45 9.47 -26.12
N GLY A 76 -2.00 10.02 -25.05
CA GLY A 76 -3.39 10.45 -24.97
C GLY A 76 -4.38 9.32 -25.28
N ASP A 77 -5.48 9.67 -25.94
CA ASP A 77 -6.57 8.73 -26.24
C ASP A 77 -6.18 7.60 -27.20
N SER A 78 -5.07 7.74 -27.94
CA SER A 78 -4.56 6.66 -28.80
C SER A 78 -4.16 5.42 -28.00
N LEU A 79 -3.95 5.56 -26.68
CA LEU A 79 -3.72 4.44 -25.78
C LEU A 79 -4.83 3.38 -25.86
N TRP A 80 -6.07 3.82 -26.09
CA TRP A 80 -7.27 2.97 -26.09
C TRP A 80 -7.50 2.24 -27.42
N SER A 81 -6.72 2.57 -28.45
CA SER A 81 -6.83 1.95 -29.78
C SER A 81 -5.93 0.70 -29.94
N LYS A 82 -5.51 0.11 -28.82
CA LYS A 82 -4.67 -1.09 -28.77
C LYS A 82 -5.47 -2.36 -28.52
#